data_AF-A0A388PS48-F1
#
_entry.id   AF-A0A388PS48-F1
#
_cell.length_a   1.000
_cell.length_b   1.000
_cell.length_c   1.000
_cell.angle_alpha   90.00
_cell.angle_beta   90.00
_cell.angle_gamma   90.00
#
_symmetry.space_group_name_H-M   'P 1'
#
loop_
_entity.id
_entity.type
_entity.pdbx_description
1 polymer ?
#
loop_
_entity_poly.entity_id
_entity_poly.type
_entity_poly.pdbx_seq_one_letter_code
_entity_poly.pdbx_strand_id
1 'polypeptide(L)'
;MRLFLALLGMTGLGSPLIAGEAPTLLPGRQVPDIAFTDLGGKPHRLANASRYAGMAIALSSSTCPVSKRQMPSLAKLEQELSNRGIALLVLNPMKTETDDEIRAQVAAAGVRSTVCHDATQVVARALQARTTTEVFLLAPDRTLVYRGALDDQYGPTFSREAPTVSHLLEAADALKAGRKPRRPLTEAPGCELDLGPRPDAVPTSLTYHRDIARILQQHCVDCHRPEGIAPFRLDTVAAVTERAKTIRRVVTEGQMPPWFAAPPTGGKPSPWANDCALPASDRRDLLAWLDSADRPLGDPADAPKPRTYPGAWSIGPPDAVLPISRPHAIKADGFMRYEHDTIETSFPEDRWVQAYEILPTARGVVHHVIVRCIPKGKKVSFGGAEDYWAAYVPGNGSHVYPTGFARKLPAGATLTFQIHYTPNGQATTDQLKIGLRFAKSPPRHEMRTVGLANLRLDIPPGAARHVETLVRPVPVDLPVTALMAHMHVRGAAFRFELLGADGSVETLLDLPRYDFNWQLRHDYAEPRVLPQGSRVRITAVFDNSAANPANPDPTRRVRWGEQTTDEMMIGYVEYYVPVR
;
A
#
# COMPACT_ATOMS: atom_id res chain seq x y z
N MET A 1 50.75 -21.94 34.24
CA MET A 1 49.58 -21.79 35.12
C MET A 1 49.29 -20.30 35.31
N ARG A 2 48.34 -19.77 34.53
CA ARG A 2 47.44 -18.62 34.80
C ARG A 2 46.91 -18.07 33.46
N LEU A 3 45.60 -18.29 33.29
CA LEU A 3 44.66 -17.76 32.31
C LEU A 3 44.86 -16.27 31.99
N PHE A 4 44.71 -15.91 30.71
CA PHE A 4 44.00 -14.69 30.32
C PHE A 4 43.14 -14.98 29.08
N LEU A 5 41.82 -14.99 29.30
CA LEU A 5 40.78 -15.02 28.28
C LEU A 5 40.74 -13.64 27.60
N ALA A 6 40.89 -13.59 26.27
CA ALA A 6 40.58 -12.40 25.48
C ALA A 6 39.19 -12.59 24.87
N LEU A 7 38.19 -11.91 25.44
CA LEU A 7 36.87 -11.73 24.81
C LEU A 7 37.00 -10.62 23.76
N LEU A 8 36.97 -10.98 22.46
CA LEU A 8 36.65 -10.03 21.40
C LEU A 8 35.13 -9.78 21.43
N GLY A 9 34.73 -8.61 21.93
CA GLY A 9 33.37 -8.11 21.76
C GLY A 9 33.17 -7.63 20.33
N MET A 10 32.31 -8.32 19.56
CA MET A 10 31.75 -7.78 18.33
C MET A 10 30.78 -6.65 18.68
N THR A 11 31.22 -5.40 18.53
CA THR A 11 30.31 -4.26 18.50
C THR A 11 29.60 -4.25 17.14
N GLY A 12 28.37 -4.74 17.12
CA GLY A 12 27.47 -4.54 16.00
C GLY A 12 27.23 -3.04 15.80
N LEU A 13 27.70 -2.51 14.66
CA LEU A 13 27.34 -1.18 14.18
C LEU A 13 25.87 -1.22 13.73
N GLY A 14 24.95 -1.12 14.69
CA GLY A 14 23.60 -0.66 14.42
C GLY A 14 23.67 0.84 14.12
N SER A 15 23.38 1.25 12.89
CA SER A 15 23.17 2.65 12.56
C SER A 15 22.16 3.26 13.54
N PRO A 16 22.43 4.43 14.15
CA PRO A 16 21.45 5.06 15.00
C PRO A 16 20.30 5.52 14.12
N LEU A 17 19.12 4.94 14.32
CA LEU A 17 17.87 5.58 13.94
C LEU A 17 17.86 6.95 14.61
N ILE A 18 17.88 8.03 13.82
CA ILE A 18 17.64 9.37 14.35
C ILE A 18 16.27 9.31 15.04
N ALA A 19 16.29 9.37 16.37
CA ALA A 19 15.09 9.45 17.18
C ALA A 19 14.31 10.68 16.74
N GLY A 20 13.08 10.48 16.26
CA GLY A 20 12.14 11.60 16.11
C GLY A 20 11.96 12.27 17.47
N GLU A 21 11.69 13.58 17.46
CA GLU A 21 11.45 14.37 18.65
C GLU A 21 10.35 13.71 19.52
N ALA A 22 10.74 13.17 20.68
CA ALA A 22 9.80 12.51 21.57
C ALA A 22 8.82 13.55 22.13
N PRO A 23 7.50 13.29 22.11
CA PRO A 23 6.55 14.28 22.60
C PRO A 23 6.76 14.50 24.10
N THR A 24 6.74 15.76 24.51
CA THR A 24 6.84 16.17 25.91
C THR A 24 5.47 16.14 26.62
N LEU A 25 4.37 16.17 25.87
CA LEU A 25 3.03 15.94 26.40
C LEU A 25 2.78 14.43 26.63
N LEU A 26 3.08 13.98 27.85
CA LEU A 26 2.90 12.59 28.28
C LEU A 26 1.69 12.44 29.23
N PRO A 27 1.13 11.22 29.37
CA PRO A 27 0.07 10.95 30.33
C PRO A 27 0.42 11.44 31.74
N GLY A 28 -0.52 12.14 32.38
CA GLY A 28 -0.38 12.85 33.65
C GLY A 28 -0.14 14.36 33.52
N ARG A 29 0.14 14.87 32.31
CA ARG A 29 0.23 16.33 32.05
C ARG A 29 -1.16 16.90 31.73
N GLN A 30 -1.42 18.11 32.21
CA GLN A 30 -2.63 18.85 31.87
C GLN A 30 -2.50 19.49 30.49
N VAL A 31 -3.51 19.33 29.65
CA VAL A 31 -3.60 19.99 28.34
C VAL A 31 -4.13 21.43 28.53
N PRO A 32 -3.51 22.43 27.87
CA PRO A 32 -4.01 23.81 27.89
C PRO A 32 -5.48 23.90 27.44
N ASP A 33 -6.20 24.90 27.95
CA ASP A 33 -7.54 25.17 27.46
C ASP A 33 -7.48 25.91 26.12
N ILE A 34 -7.81 25.20 25.04
CA ILE A 34 -7.77 25.71 23.68
C ILE A 34 -9.21 25.89 23.18
N ALA A 35 -9.47 27.06 22.57
CA ALA A 35 -10.71 27.31 21.84
C ALA A 35 -10.63 26.75 20.43
N PHE A 36 -11.72 26.20 19.93
CA PHE A 36 -11.85 25.69 18.57
C PHE A 36 -13.29 25.84 18.08
N THR A 37 -13.48 25.76 16.77
CA THR A 37 -14.80 25.83 16.12
C THR A 37 -15.09 24.48 15.47
N ASP A 38 -16.29 23.95 15.67
CA ASP A 38 -16.70 22.74 14.96
C ASP A 38 -17.06 23.03 13.51
N LEU A 39 -17.24 21.98 12.70
CA LEU A 39 -17.68 22.11 11.31
C LEU A 39 -19.06 22.79 11.20
N GLY A 40 -19.88 22.82 12.25
CA GLY A 40 -21.15 23.56 12.26
C GLY A 40 -20.99 25.07 12.49
N GLY A 41 -19.77 25.57 12.70
CA GLY A 41 -19.49 26.97 13.03
C GLY A 41 -19.70 27.29 14.52
N LYS A 42 -19.97 26.30 15.37
CA LYS A 42 -20.20 26.51 16.80
C LYS A 42 -18.87 26.55 17.56
N PRO A 43 -18.66 27.54 18.45
CA PRO A 43 -17.45 27.65 19.25
C PRO A 43 -17.47 26.67 20.43
N HIS A 44 -16.30 26.09 20.72
CA HIS A 44 -16.04 25.15 21.80
C HIS A 44 -14.70 25.43 22.48
N ARG A 45 -14.46 24.77 23.63
CA ARG A 45 -13.19 24.82 24.36
C ARG A 45 -12.86 23.44 24.92
N LEU A 46 -11.58 23.09 25.02
CA LEU A 46 -11.16 21.83 25.64
C LEU A 46 -11.56 21.75 27.12
N ALA A 47 -11.72 22.88 27.81
CA ALA A 47 -12.27 22.93 29.16
C ALA A 47 -13.69 22.36 29.27
N ASN A 48 -14.43 22.23 28.17
CA ASN A 48 -15.74 21.56 28.15
C ASN A 48 -15.65 20.07 28.50
N ALA A 49 -14.45 19.46 28.54
CA ALA A 49 -14.23 18.10 29.07
C ALA A 49 -14.77 17.93 30.50
N SER A 50 -14.79 18.99 31.31
CA SER A 50 -15.35 19.02 32.67
C SER A 50 -16.85 18.72 32.76
N ARG A 51 -17.59 18.80 31.63
CA ARG A 51 -19.02 18.45 31.55
C ARG A 51 -19.26 16.94 31.45
N TYR A 52 -18.20 16.17 31.28
CA TYR A 52 -18.21 14.74 31.00
C TYR A 52 -17.30 14.01 32.00
N ALA A 53 -17.37 12.68 32.04
CA ALA A 53 -16.40 11.87 32.79
C ALA A 53 -14.99 11.91 32.16
N GLY A 54 -14.91 12.35 30.91
CA GLY A 54 -13.68 12.62 30.17
C GLY A 54 -13.99 13.03 28.74
N MET A 55 -12.95 13.33 27.96
CA MET A 55 -13.06 13.66 26.54
C MET A 55 -11.99 12.90 25.75
N ALA A 56 -12.40 12.10 24.78
CA ALA A 56 -11.52 11.53 23.77
C ALA A 56 -11.42 12.49 22.57
N ILE A 57 -10.20 12.77 22.11
CA ILE A 57 -9.91 13.53 20.90
C ILE A 57 -9.24 12.56 19.92
N ALA A 58 -9.95 12.17 18.87
CA ALA A 58 -9.45 11.27 17.84
C ALA A 58 -9.01 12.07 16.61
N LEU A 59 -7.74 11.95 16.23
CA LEU A 59 -7.23 12.58 15.02
C LEU A 59 -7.78 11.86 13.80
N SER A 60 -8.03 12.61 12.73
CA SER A 60 -8.49 12.06 11.45
C SER A 60 -7.84 12.74 10.25
N SER A 61 -7.95 12.09 9.09
CA SER A 61 -7.63 12.63 7.77
C SER A 61 -8.47 11.90 6.72
N SER A 62 -9.08 12.64 5.80
CA SER A 62 -9.89 12.12 4.70
C SER A 62 -9.05 11.43 3.62
N THR A 63 -7.73 11.67 3.62
CA THR A 63 -6.78 11.17 2.63
C THR A 63 -5.76 10.16 3.17
N CYS A 64 -5.55 10.08 4.49
CA CYS A 64 -4.69 9.06 5.10
C CYS A 64 -5.37 7.67 5.00
N PRO A 65 -4.74 6.67 4.35
CA PRO A 65 -5.38 5.37 4.14
C PRO A 65 -5.65 4.58 5.44
N VAL A 66 -4.84 4.79 6.49
CA VAL A 66 -5.06 4.16 7.79
C VAL A 66 -6.21 4.86 8.53
N SER A 67 -6.22 6.20 8.51
CA SER A 67 -7.30 6.99 9.13
C SER A 67 -8.66 6.67 8.50
N LYS A 68 -8.75 6.61 7.16
CA LYS A 68 -9.98 6.20 6.47
C LYS A 68 -10.50 4.85 6.95
N ARG A 69 -9.64 3.82 6.96
CA ARG A 69 -10.02 2.46 7.43
C ARG A 69 -10.46 2.41 8.88
N GLN A 70 -9.94 3.29 9.73
CA GLN A 70 -10.26 3.36 11.15
C GLN A 70 -11.61 4.04 11.45
N MET A 71 -12.13 4.88 10.53
CA MET A 71 -13.35 5.67 10.79
C MET A 71 -14.59 4.83 11.15
N PRO A 72 -14.89 3.69 10.49
CA PRO A 72 -15.98 2.81 10.93
C PRO A 72 -15.78 2.25 12.35
N SER A 73 -14.54 1.90 12.73
CA SER A 73 -14.23 1.45 14.09
C SER A 73 -14.43 2.58 15.12
N LEU A 74 -14.06 3.81 14.76
CA LEU A 74 -14.33 4.99 15.60
C LEU A 74 -15.84 5.24 15.81
N ALA A 75 -16.65 5.08 14.76
CA ALA A 75 -18.11 5.22 14.86
C ALA A 75 -18.73 4.19 15.81
N LYS A 76 -18.25 2.93 15.77
CA LYS A 76 -18.68 1.90 16.73
C LYS A 76 -18.29 2.27 18.17
N LEU A 77 -17.09 2.80 18.36
CA LEU A 77 -16.57 3.20 19.67
C LEU A 77 -17.22 4.43 20.26
N GLU A 78 -17.75 5.33 19.45
CA GLU A 78 -18.49 6.52 19.91
C GLU A 78 -19.57 6.15 20.92
N GLN A 79 -20.36 5.10 20.65
CA GLN A 79 -21.42 4.65 21.56
C GLN A 79 -20.84 4.08 22.86
N GLU A 80 -19.75 3.32 22.79
CA GLU A 80 -19.07 2.74 23.95
C GLU A 80 -18.45 3.82 24.86
N LEU A 81 -17.90 4.89 24.27
CA LEU A 81 -17.41 6.06 25.00
C LEU A 81 -18.57 6.83 25.66
N SER A 82 -19.67 7.03 24.94
CA SER A 82 -20.87 7.69 25.47
C SER A 82 -21.48 6.93 26.65
N ASN A 83 -21.55 5.59 26.59
CA ASN A 83 -21.99 4.75 27.72
C ASN A 83 -21.11 4.90 28.98
N ARG A 84 -19.87 5.38 28.80
CA ARG A 84 -18.93 5.70 29.88
C ARG A 84 -18.96 7.17 30.30
N GLY A 85 -19.84 7.97 29.69
CA GLY A 85 -19.93 9.42 29.91
C GLY A 85 -18.76 10.19 29.34
N ILE A 86 -18.03 9.63 28.36
CA ILE A 86 -16.89 10.27 27.70
C ILE A 86 -17.33 10.88 26.39
N ALA A 87 -17.08 12.17 26.21
CA ALA A 87 -17.33 12.85 24.93
C ALA A 87 -16.28 12.48 23.90
N LEU A 88 -16.64 12.47 22.62
CA LEU A 88 -15.72 12.29 21.51
C LEU A 88 -15.66 13.57 20.67
N LEU A 89 -14.43 14.01 20.37
CA LEU A 89 -14.10 15.04 19.39
C LEU A 89 -13.29 14.38 18.28
N VAL A 90 -13.73 14.52 17.02
CA VAL A 90 -12.93 14.17 15.85
C VAL A 90 -12.20 15.41 15.37
N LEU A 91 -10.88 15.34 15.28
CA LEU A 91 -10.02 16.47 14.96
C LEU A 91 -9.25 16.19 13.66
N ASN A 92 -9.53 16.96 12.61
CA ASN A 92 -8.77 16.87 11.36
C ASN A 92 -7.78 18.04 11.27
N PRO A 93 -6.45 17.81 11.31
CA PRO A 93 -5.44 18.87 11.28
C PRO A 93 -4.87 19.14 9.87
N MET A 94 -5.48 18.59 8.81
CA MET A 94 -4.97 18.63 7.45
C MET A 94 -5.46 19.88 6.71
N LYS A 95 -4.55 20.81 6.44
CA LYS A 95 -4.79 22.08 5.73
C LYS A 95 -5.20 21.90 4.28
N THR A 96 -4.74 20.83 3.63
CA THR A 96 -5.06 20.57 2.21
C THR A 96 -6.40 19.88 2.02
N GLU A 97 -7.07 19.47 3.10
CA GLU A 97 -8.41 18.87 3.06
C GLU A 97 -9.48 19.95 3.25
N THR A 98 -10.65 19.74 2.66
CA THR A 98 -11.78 20.67 2.69
C THR A 98 -12.84 20.22 3.69
N ASP A 99 -13.64 21.16 4.20
CA ASP A 99 -14.76 20.85 5.09
C ASP A 99 -15.72 19.81 4.49
N ASP A 100 -15.96 19.87 3.18
CA ASP A 100 -16.85 18.94 2.48
C ASP A 100 -16.28 17.52 2.43
N GLU A 101 -14.98 17.36 2.19
CA GLU A 101 -14.30 16.06 2.25
C GLU A 101 -14.39 15.46 3.66
N ILE A 102 -14.19 16.30 4.69
CA ILE A 102 -14.26 15.87 6.09
C ILE A 102 -15.69 15.46 6.45
N ARG A 103 -16.69 16.25 6.06
CA ARG A 103 -18.11 15.90 6.25
C ARG A 103 -18.48 14.60 5.54
N ALA A 104 -18.04 14.42 4.30
CA ALA A 104 -18.30 13.22 3.53
C ALA A 104 -17.71 11.98 4.21
N GLN A 105 -16.47 12.05 4.71
CA GLN A 105 -15.84 10.95 5.45
C GLN A 105 -16.62 10.60 6.74
N VAL A 106 -16.95 11.61 7.55
CA VAL A 106 -17.66 11.45 8.82
C VAL A 106 -19.05 10.85 8.60
N ALA A 107 -19.80 11.38 7.61
CA ALA A 107 -21.11 10.89 7.26
C ALA A 107 -21.07 9.44 6.74
N ALA A 108 -20.11 9.11 5.87
CA ALA A 108 -19.94 7.76 5.33
C ALA A 108 -19.59 6.73 6.42
N ALA A 109 -18.84 7.13 7.44
CA ALA A 109 -18.50 6.28 8.57
C ALA A 109 -19.62 6.17 9.62
N GLY A 110 -20.61 7.07 9.60
CA GLY A 110 -21.68 7.13 10.60
C GLY A 110 -21.25 7.75 11.94
N VAL A 111 -20.19 8.57 11.96
CA VAL A 111 -19.76 9.29 13.16
C VAL A 111 -20.69 10.48 13.42
N ARG A 112 -21.19 10.62 14.65
CA ARG A 112 -22.15 11.67 15.05
C ARG A 112 -21.57 12.72 15.98
N SER A 113 -20.31 12.53 16.37
CA SER A 113 -19.60 13.37 17.34
C SER A 113 -19.31 14.77 16.82
N THR A 114 -18.85 15.65 17.72
CA THR A 114 -18.32 16.95 17.31
C THR A 114 -17.09 16.73 16.43
N VAL A 115 -17.04 17.43 15.29
CA VAL A 115 -15.93 17.37 14.34
C VAL A 115 -15.34 18.77 14.19
N CYS A 116 -14.02 18.89 14.26
CA CYS A 116 -13.30 20.13 14.07
C CYS A 116 -12.28 19.98 12.95
N HIS A 117 -12.31 20.92 11.99
CA HIS A 117 -11.23 21.10 11.04
C HIS A 117 -10.23 22.11 11.63
N ASP A 118 -9.14 21.60 12.18
CA ASP A 118 -8.04 22.35 12.78
C ASP A 118 -7.01 22.76 11.72
N ALA A 119 -7.45 23.53 10.72
CA ALA A 119 -6.58 23.99 9.62
C ALA A 119 -5.41 24.86 10.11
N THR A 120 -5.57 25.56 11.25
CA THR A 120 -4.48 26.31 11.88
C THR A 120 -3.58 25.44 12.75
N GLN A 121 -3.95 24.17 12.95
CA GLN A 121 -3.30 23.14 13.76
C GLN A 121 -3.04 23.58 15.21
N VAL A 122 -3.86 24.46 15.76
CA VAL A 122 -3.67 25.01 17.11
C VAL A 122 -3.92 23.92 18.15
N VAL A 123 -4.98 23.12 17.97
CA VAL A 123 -5.29 22.00 18.88
C VAL A 123 -4.25 20.89 18.70
N ALA A 124 -3.93 20.51 17.45
CA ALA A 124 -2.94 19.47 17.16
C ALA A 124 -1.55 19.82 17.69
N ARG A 125 -1.11 21.09 17.60
CA ARG A 125 0.15 21.56 18.21
C ARG A 125 0.12 21.50 19.74
N ALA A 126 -0.99 21.92 20.37
CA ALA A 126 -1.14 21.83 21.82
C ALA A 126 -1.08 20.38 22.33
N LEU A 127 -1.61 19.44 21.54
CA LEU A 127 -1.53 18.00 21.83
C LEU A 127 -0.18 17.36 21.46
N GLN A 128 0.68 18.07 20.73
CA GLN A 128 1.88 17.52 20.10
C GLN A 128 1.53 16.23 19.35
N ALA A 129 0.48 16.30 18.54
CA ALA A 129 -0.02 15.17 17.78
C ALA A 129 1.02 14.70 16.77
N ARG A 130 1.20 13.39 16.67
CA ARG A 130 2.24 12.80 15.82
C ARG A 130 1.68 12.21 14.55
N THR A 131 0.49 11.62 14.60
CA THR A 131 -0.12 10.96 13.43
C THR A 131 -1.62 11.24 13.31
N THR A 132 -2.14 11.07 12.10
CA THR A 132 -3.56 11.24 11.73
C THR A 132 -4.51 10.19 12.33
N THR A 133 -4.01 9.31 13.21
CA THR A 133 -4.78 8.20 13.84
C THR A 133 -4.60 8.17 15.36
N GLU A 134 -3.83 9.13 15.90
CA GLU A 134 -3.60 9.22 17.33
C GLU A 134 -4.89 9.64 18.04
N VAL A 135 -5.16 9.07 19.21
CA VAL A 135 -6.27 9.43 20.07
C VAL A 135 -5.71 9.89 21.40
N PHE A 136 -6.32 10.93 21.98
CA PHE A 136 -5.98 11.49 23.28
C PHE A 136 -7.20 11.38 24.20
N LEU A 137 -7.08 10.70 25.34
CA LEU A 137 -8.12 10.67 26.36
C LEU A 137 -7.77 11.64 27.48
N LEU A 138 -8.63 12.63 27.71
CA LEU A 138 -8.51 13.61 28.77
C LEU A 138 -9.48 13.31 29.91
N ALA A 139 -9.02 13.45 31.15
CA ALA A 139 -9.86 13.52 32.34
C ALA A 139 -10.64 14.86 32.38
N PRO A 140 -11.65 15.01 33.28
CA PRO A 140 -12.48 16.22 33.36
C PRO A 140 -11.69 17.52 33.60
N ASP A 141 -10.53 17.43 34.25
CA ASP A 141 -9.59 18.52 34.51
C ASP A 141 -8.59 18.77 33.35
N ARG A 142 -8.79 18.11 32.20
CA ARG A 142 -7.89 18.09 31.03
C ARG A 142 -6.55 17.39 31.25
N THR A 143 -6.40 16.60 32.32
CA THR A 143 -5.22 15.74 32.46
C THR A 143 -5.23 14.65 31.39
N LEU A 144 -4.15 14.55 30.61
CA LEU A 144 -3.99 13.50 29.61
C LEU A 144 -3.86 12.15 30.30
N VAL A 145 -4.76 11.22 30.03
CA VAL A 145 -4.80 9.88 30.64
C VAL A 145 -4.24 8.83 29.70
N TYR A 146 -4.51 8.99 28.40
CA TYR A 146 -4.04 8.08 27.37
C TYR A 146 -3.69 8.84 26.09
N ARG A 147 -2.62 8.43 25.40
CA ARG A 147 -2.37 8.80 24.01
C ARG A 147 -1.87 7.61 23.19
N GLY A 148 -2.29 7.50 21.94
CA GLY A 148 -1.79 6.48 21.02
C GLY A 148 -2.86 5.97 20.05
N ALA A 149 -2.76 4.73 19.60
CA ALA A 149 -3.75 4.14 18.70
C ALA A 149 -5.13 3.97 19.36
N LEU A 150 -6.17 3.85 18.55
CA LEU A 150 -7.50 3.46 19.02
C LEU A 150 -7.54 1.98 19.42
N ASP A 151 -6.98 1.13 18.56
CA ASP A 151 -6.84 -0.32 18.70
C ASP A 151 -5.64 -0.81 17.86
N ASP A 152 -5.47 -2.13 17.74
CA ASP A 152 -4.41 -2.77 16.95
C ASP A 152 -4.89 -3.34 15.60
N GLN A 153 -6.05 -2.88 15.08
CA GLN A 153 -6.65 -3.47 13.89
C GLN A 153 -5.93 -3.08 12.58
N TYR A 154 -5.49 -1.83 12.47
CA TYR A 154 -4.96 -1.29 11.20
C TYR A 154 -3.52 -0.82 11.35
N GLY A 155 -2.70 -1.08 10.34
CA GLY A 155 -1.35 -0.54 10.21
C GLY A 155 -1.09 0.04 8.82
N PRO A 156 0.08 0.64 8.58
CA PRO A 156 0.44 1.16 7.26
C PRO A 156 0.47 0.07 6.19
N THR A 157 0.94 -1.13 6.55
CA THR A 157 1.15 -2.27 5.63
C THR A 157 0.25 -3.48 5.93
N PHE A 158 -0.61 -3.39 6.96
CA PHE A 158 -1.48 -4.51 7.36
C PHE A 158 -2.89 -4.06 7.72
N SER A 159 -3.81 -5.02 7.71
CA SER A 159 -5.20 -4.87 8.13
C SER A 159 -5.67 -6.18 8.76
N ARG A 160 -6.21 -6.13 9.98
CA ARG A 160 -6.80 -7.28 10.66
C ARG A 160 -8.30 -7.28 10.51
N GLU A 161 -8.90 -8.47 10.54
CA GLU A 161 -10.35 -8.61 10.48
C GLU A 161 -11.04 -7.93 11.66
N ALA A 162 -10.44 -8.03 12.86
CA ALA A 162 -10.89 -7.40 14.09
C ALA A 162 -9.68 -7.00 14.97
N PRO A 163 -9.83 -6.00 15.85
CA PRO A 163 -8.82 -5.72 16.86
C PRO A 163 -8.72 -6.86 17.88
N THR A 164 -7.50 -7.15 18.34
CA THR A 164 -7.28 -8.02 19.50
C THR A 164 -7.21 -7.23 20.80
N VAL A 165 -6.95 -5.92 20.70
CA VAL A 165 -6.87 -5.00 21.83
C VAL A 165 -7.55 -3.67 21.46
N SER A 166 -8.52 -3.23 22.27
CA SER A 166 -9.09 -1.88 22.16
C SER A 166 -8.45 -0.95 23.19
N HIS A 167 -7.35 -0.30 22.80
CA HIS A 167 -6.55 0.53 23.70
C HIS A 167 -7.34 1.70 24.31
N LEU A 168 -8.15 2.38 23.49
CA LEU A 168 -8.94 3.52 23.94
C LEU A 168 -10.01 3.10 24.96
N LEU A 169 -10.68 1.96 24.74
CA LEU A 169 -11.69 1.47 25.70
C LEU A 169 -11.07 1.00 27.00
N GLU A 170 -9.93 0.28 26.95
CA GLU A 170 -9.18 -0.09 28.16
C GLU A 170 -8.81 1.14 28.99
N ALA A 171 -8.39 2.23 28.33
CA ALA A 171 -8.07 3.49 28.99
C ALA A 171 -9.31 4.21 29.54
N ALA A 172 -10.41 4.20 28.80
CA ALA A 172 -11.69 4.76 29.21
C ALA A 172 -12.25 4.05 30.46
N ASP A 173 -12.17 2.72 30.50
CA ASP A 173 -12.58 1.91 31.66
C ASP A 173 -11.69 2.16 32.88
N ALA A 174 -10.38 2.34 32.66
CA ALA A 174 -9.46 2.71 33.74
C ALA A 174 -9.80 4.10 34.30
N LEU A 175 -10.01 5.11 33.44
CA LEU A 175 -10.40 6.46 33.84
C LEU A 175 -11.70 6.45 34.66
N LYS A 176 -12.74 5.76 34.18
CA LYS A 176 -14.03 5.66 34.87
C LYS A 176 -13.90 4.99 36.25
N ALA A 177 -12.97 4.04 36.38
CA ALA A 177 -12.67 3.36 37.64
C ALA A 177 -11.70 4.13 38.55
N GLY A 178 -11.26 5.34 38.17
CA GLY A 178 -10.24 6.09 38.93
C GLY A 178 -8.86 5.42 38.94
N ARG A 179 -8.56 4.58 37.94
CA ARG A 179 -7.30 3.83 37.82
C ARG A 179 -6.45 4.35 36.67
N LYS A 180 -5.15 4.12 36.76
CA LYS A 180 -4.22 4.35 35.64
C LYS A 180 -4.43 3.27 34.55
N PRO A 181 -4.52 3.62 33.27
CA PRO A 181 -4.53 2.64 32.19
C PRO A 181 -3.28 1.76 32.23
N ARG A 182 -3.42 0.46 31.92
CA ARG A 182 -2.27 -0.46 31.82
C ARG A 182 -1.27 -0.01 30.76
N ARG A 183 -1.79 0.52 29.65
CA ARG A 183 -1.03 1.06 28.51
C ARG A 183 -1.46 2.50 28.29
N PRO A 184 -0.90 3.48 29.04
CA PRO A 184 -1.28 4.89 28.90
C PRO A 184 -0.65 5.53 27.64
N LEU A 185 0.31 4.86 26.99
CA LEU A 185 0.99 5.31 25.79
C LEU A 185 1.11 4.13 24.80
N THR A 186 0.70 4.34 23.56
CA THR A 186 0.96 3.42 22.43
C THR A 186 1.40 4.20 21.19
N GLU A 187 1.94 3.50 20.19
CA GLU A 187 2.16 4.08 18.87
C GLU A 187 0.85 4.10 18.07
N ALA A 188 0.69 5.10 17.19
CA ALA A 188 -0.51 5.27 16.38
C ALA A 188 -0.13 5.19 14.88
N PRO A 189 -0.67 4.24 14.10
CA PRO A 189 -0.13 3.83 12.79
C PRO A 189 -0.43 4.77 11.59
N GLY A 190 -0.81 6.01 11.84
CA GLY A 190 -1.26 6.97 10.81
C GLY A 190 -0.15 7.60 9.98
N CYS A 191 -0.56 8.50 9.07
CA CYS A 191 0.36 9.42 8.41
C CYS A 191 0.95 10.36 9.46
N GLU A 192 2.26 10.59 9.41
CA GLU A 192 2.92 11.53 10.31
C GLU A 192 2.53 12.96 10.00
N LEU A 193 2.24 13.72 11.05
CA LEU A 193 1.84 15.12 11.02
C LEU A 193 3.07 16.02 11.06
N ASP A 194 3.16 16.91 10.06
CA ASP A 194 4.09 18.03 10.11
C ASP A 194 3.41 19.26 10.75
N LEU A 195 3.72 19.49 12.01
CA LEU A 195 3.16 20.56 12.84
C LEU A 195 4.09 21.78 12.96
N GLY A 196 5.01 21.99 12.03
CA GLY A 196 5.80 23.22 11.94
C GLY A 196 7.31 23.01 12.03
N PRO A 197 8.07 24.11 12.01
CA PRO A 197 9.51 24.09 11.78
C PRO A 197 10.25 23.34 12.90
N ARG A 198 11.30 22.63 12.50
CA ARG A 198 12.25 22.00 13.40
C ARG A 198 13.31 23.06 13.78
N PRO A 199 13.39 23.49 15.05
CA PRO A 199 14.31 24.57 15.44
C PRO A 199 15.77 24.29 15.10
N ASP A 200 16.16 23.01 15.09
CA ASP A 200 17.54 22.55 14.87
C ASP A 200 17.81 22.07 13.43
N ALA A 201 16.88 22.31 12.49
CA ALA A 201 17.08 21.88 11.11
C ALA A 201 18.13 22.71 10.37
N VAL A 202 18.99 22.04 9.61
CA VAL A 202 20.05 22.68 8.82
C VAL A 202 19.46 23.23 7.51
N PRO A 203 19.76 24.50 7.13
CA PRO A 203 19.37 25.04 5.83
C PRO A 203 19.98 24.25 4.66
N THR A 204 19.32 24.28 3.51
CA THR A 204 19.80 23.61 2.30
C THR A 204 19.83 24.57 1.11
N SER A 205 20.72 24.33 0.15
CA SER A 205 20.71 25.02 -1.14
C SER A 205 19.73 24.42 -2.15
N LEU A 206 19.20 23.22 -1.87
CA LEU A 206 18.23 22.52 -2.73
C LEU A 206 16.89 23.24 -2.70
N THR A 207 16.25 23.44 -3.85
CA THR A 207 14.95 24.11 -3.93
C THR A 207 13.86 23.21 -4.51
N TYR A 208 12.60 23.50 -4.15
CA TYR A 208 11.47 22.71 -4.63
C TYR A 208 11.39 22.69 -6.16
N HIS A 209 11.36 23.87 -6.80
CA HIS A 209 11.14 23.98 -8.24
C HIS A 209 12.32 23.44 -9.05
N ARG A 210 13.56 23.73 -8.64
CA ARG A 210 14.76 23.28 -9.37
C ARG A 210 15.06 21.80 -9.16
N ASP A 211 14.99 21.31 -7.93
CA ASP A 211 15.55 20.00 -7.59
C ASP A 211 14.44 18.98 -7.27
N ILE A 212 13.56 19.30 -6.32
CA ILE A 212 12.63 18.31 -5.74
C ILE A 212 11.46 17.96 -6.66
N ALA A 213 10.92 18.94 -7.37
CA ALA A 213 9.77 18.73 -8.27
C ALA A 213 10.10 17.71 -9.38
N ARG A 214 11.36 17.60 -9.81
CA ARG A 214 11.81 16.60 -10.78
C ARG A 214 11.82 15.20 -10.18
N ILE A 215 12.36 15.06 -8.97
CA ILE A 215 12.39 13.79 -8.23
C ILE A 215 10.96 13.28 -8.01
N LEU A 216 10.07 14.15 -7.52
CA LEU A 216 8.66 13.80 -7.30
C LEU A 216 7.96 13.43 -8.62
N GLN A 217 8.16 14.24 -9.68
CA GLN A 217 7.55 13.96 -10.96
C GLN A 217 8.02 12.65 -11.58
N GLN A 218 9.27 12.28 -11.38
CA GLN A 218 9.87 11.07 -11.92
C GLN A 218 9.44 9.81 -11.17
N HIS A 219 9.34 9.88 -9.84
CA HIS A 219 9.23 8.69 -8.98
C HIS A 219 7.93 8.57 -8.20
N CYS A 220 7.17 9.65 -8.05
CA CYS A 220 5.99 9.71 -7.17
C CYS A 220 4.69 10.06 -7.93
N VAL A 221 4.73 11.04 -8.83
CA VAL A 221 3.54 11.64 -9.45
C VAL A 221 2.88 10.73 -10.50
N ASP A 222 3.52 9.64 -10.92
CA ASP A 222 2.82 8.63 -11.73
C ASP A 222 1.62 8.02 -10.97
N CYS A 223 1.76 7.86 -9.64
CA CYS A 223 0.68 7.40 -8.77
C CYS A 223 0.01 8.55 -7.99
N HIS A 224 0.76 9.55 -7.53
CA HIS A 224 0.32 10.64 -6.65
C HIS A 224 -0.14 11.90 -7.40
N ARG A 225 -1.19 11.77 -8.19
CA ARG A 225 -1.72 12.81 -9.08
C ARG A 225 -3.26 12.78 -9.13
N PRO A 226 -3.96 13.76 -9.76
CA PRO A 226 -5.40 13.61 -10.01
C PRO A 226 -5.67 12.34 -10.80
N GLU A 227 -6.72 11.62 -10.43
CA GLU A 227 -7.07 10.34 -11.04
C GLU A 227 -5.94 9.29 -10.99
N GLY A 228 -4.94 9.48 -10.12
CA GLY A 228 -3.92 8.49 -9.81
C GLY A 228 -4.47 7.38 -8.90
N ILE A 229 -3.67 6.34 -8.68
CA ILE A 229 -4.04 5.25 -7.77
C ILE A 229 -3.76 5.56 -6.30
N ALA A 230 -2.86 6.52 -6.03
CA ALA A 230 -2.48 6.84 -4.66
C ALA A 230 -3.61 7.57 -3.91
N PRO A 231 -3.71 7.40 -2.57
CA PRO A 231 -4.79 7.96 -1.77
C PRO A 231 -4.71 9.49 -1.60
N PHE A 232 -3.59 10.11 -1.97
CA PHE A 232 -3.37 11.55 -1.94
C PHE A 232 -2.39 11.99 -3.03
N ARG A 233 -2.40 13.29 -3.30
CA ARG A 233 -1.60 13.95 -4.33
C ARG A 233 -0.25 14.40 -3.81
N LEU A 234 0.76 14.43 -4.68
CA LEU A 234 2.11 14.96 -4.42
C LEU A 234 2.61 15.85 -5.57
N ASP A 235 1.70 16.28 -6.45
CA ASP A 235 2.01 17.12 -7.61
C ASP A 235 1.98 18.63 -7.30
N THR A 236 1.75 19.00 -6.04
CA THR A 236 1.78 20.39 -5.56
C THR A 236 2.67 20.54 -4.33
N VAL A 237 3.32 21.69 -4.19
CA VAL A 237 4.23 21.94 -3.06
C VAL A 237 3.51 21.94 -1.71
N ALA A 238 2.25 22.39 -1.68
CA ALA A 238 1.43 22.39 -0.47
C ALA A 238 1.21 20.95 0.05
N ALA A 239 0.85 20.03 -0.85
CA ALA A 239 0.63 18.63 -0.49
C ALA A 239 1.93 17.94 -0.04
N VAL A 240 3.06 18.24 -0.70
CA VAL A 240 4.38 17.72 -0.33
C VAL A 240 4.81 18.24 1.05
N THR A 241 4.65 19.54 1.29
CA THR A 241 5.06 20.20 2.53
C THR A 241 4.26 19.69 3.73
N GLU A 242 2.94 19.56 3.58
CA GLU A 242 2.07 19.04 4.62
C GLU A 242 2.40 17.59 4.99
N ARG A 243 2.83 16.79 4.01
CA ARG A 243 3.15 15.37 4.17
C ARG A 243 4.64 15.11 4.35
N ALA A 244 5.44 16.14 4.61
CA ALA A 244 6.89 16.02 4.58
C ALA A 244 7.42 14.93 5.52
N LYS A 245 6.91 14.85 6.76
CA LYS A 245 7.28 13.77 7.70
C LYS A 245 6.84 12.39 7.23
N THR A 246 5.64 12.28 6.65
CA THR A 246 5.16 11.02 6.06
C THR A 246 6.06 10.57 4.91
N ILE A 247 6.34 11.45 3.95
CA ILE A 247 7.21 11.17 2.79
C ILE A 247 8.59 10.76 3.29
N ARG A 248 9.16 11.53 4.22
CA ARG A 248 10.45 11.24 4.83
C ARG A 248 10.48 9.83 5.43
N ARG A 249 9.47 9.44 6.23
CA ARG A 249 9.40 8.11 6.85
C ARG A 249 9.37 7.01 5.78
N VAL A 250 8.42 7.07 4.86
CA VAL A 250 8.23 5.99 3.87
C VAL A 250 9.41 5.85 2.90
N VAL A 251 10.09 6.97 2.57
CA VAL A 251 11.31 6.96 1.75
C VAL A 251 12.52 6.47 2.56
N THR A 252 12.60 6.83 3.85
CA THR A 252 13.68 6.35 4.72
C THR A 252 13.59 4.85 4.91
N GLU A 253 12.40 4.34 5.16
CA GLU A 253 12.09 2.92 5.33
C GLU A 253 12.05 2.15 4.00
N GLY A 254 12.18 2.83 2.86
CA GLY A 254 12.14 2.22 1.53
C GLY A 254 10.78 1.58 1.20
N GLN A 255 9.69 2.05 1.81
CA GLN A 255 8.32 1.66 1.42
C GLN A 255 7.88 2.34 0.13
N MET A 256 8.40 3.55 -0.13
CA MET A 256 8.08 4.33 -1.32
C MET A 256 9.36 4.84 -2.00
N PRO A 257 9.39 4.88 -3.34
CA PRO A 257 8.47 4.18 -4.26
C PRO A 257 8.46 2.67 -3.99
N PRO A 258 7.37 1.95 -4.32
CA PRO A 258 7.18 0.55 -3.91
C PRO A 258 7.96 -0.44 -4.79
N TRP A 259 9.25 -0.18 -5.01
CA TRP A 259 10.14 -1.04 -5.80
C TRP A 259 10.98 -1.91 -4.87
N PHE A 260 10.64 -3.19 -4.78
CA PHE A 260 11.27 -4.12 -3.84
C PHE A 260 12.28 -5.07 -4.47
N ALA A 261 12.60 -4.89 -5.76
CA ALA A 261 13.68 -5.61 -6.39
C ALA A 261 15.03 -5.17 -5.84
N ALA A 262 15.91 -6.15 -5.56
CA ALA A 262 17.26 -5.90 -5.15
C ALA A 262 18.00 -5.09 -6.25
N PRO A 263 18.85 -4.12 -5.86
CA PRO A 263 19.61 -3.35 -6.83
C PRO A 263 20.57 -4.27 -7.62
N PRO A 264 20.86 -3.96 -8.89
CA PRO A 264 21.83 -4.71 -9.67
C PRO A 264 23.20 -4.76 -8.98
N THR A 265 23.87 -5.91 -9.06
CA THR A 265 25.21 -6.08 -8.49
C THR A 265 26.26 -5.35 -9.34
N GLY A 266 27.30 -4.82 -8.69
CA GLY A 266 28.46 -4.23 -9.36
C GLY A 266 28.18 -2.90 -10.09
N GLY A 267 27.11 -2.18 -9.74
CA GLY A 267 26.80 -0.87 -10.32
C GLY A 267 26.26 -0.91 -11.76
N LYS A 268 25.79 -2.08 -12.20
CA LYS A 268 25.14 -2.23 -13.51
C LYS A 268 23.83 -1.43 -13.56
N PRO A 269 23.42 -0.92 -14.73
CA PRO A 269 22.09 -0.36 -14.92
C PRO A 269 21.01 -1.39 -14.58
N SER A 270 19.84 -0.88 -14.20
CA SER A 270 18.67 -1.73 -13.99
C SER A 270 18.29 -2.45 -15.30
N PRO A 271 17.99 -3.76 -15.27
CA PRO A 271 17.49 -4.46 -16.44
C PRO A 271 16.00 -4.19 -16.69
N TRP A 272 15.32 -3.44 -15.80
CA TRP A 272 13.88 -3.29 -15.80
C TRP A 272 13.43 -2.01 -16.52
N ALA A 273 12.51 -2.13 -17.46
CA ALA A 273 11.90 -1.02 -18.19
C ALA A 273 11.01 -0.14 -17.29
N ASN A 274 10.44 -0.75 -16.25
CA ASN A 274 9.50 -0.12 -15.33
C ASN A 274 10.10 0.09 -13.92
N ASP A 275 11.43 0.15 -13.81
CA ASP A 275 12.10 0.46 -12.55
C ASP A 275 11.64 1.83 -12.02
N CYS A 276 10.95 1.82 -10.89
CA CYS A 276 10.53 3.02 -10.18
C CYS A 276 11.32 3.27 -8.90
N ALA A 277 12.46 2.60 -8.70
CA ALA A 277 13.32 2.82 -7.55
C ALA A 277 13.76 4.29 -7.45
N LEU A 278 13.88 4.77 -6.22
CA LEU A 278 14.44 6.08 -5.93
C LEU A 278 15.97 5.99 -5.79
N PRO A 279 16.77 6.55 -6.71
CA PRO A 279 18.22 6.51 -6.63
C PRO A 279 18.75 7.13 -5.34
N ALA A 280 19.94 6.70 -4.90
CA ALA A 280 20.53 7.18 -3.65
C ALA A 280 20.77 8.71 -3.63
N SER A 281 21.11 9.31 -4.76
CA SER A 281 21.23 10.77 -4.92
C SER A 281 19.90 11.48 -4.69
N ASP A 282 18.85 11.03 -5.39
CA ASP A 282 17.53 11.64 -5.34
C ASP A 282 16.91 11.46 -3.94
N ARG A 283 17.12 10.29 -3.33
CA ARG A 283 16.72 10.03 -1.94
C ARG A 283 17.42 10.99 -0.98
N ARG A 284 18.73 11.19 -1.11
CA ARG A 284 19.49 12.13 -0.27
C ARG A 284 18.95 13.55 -0.44
N ASP A 285 18.76 14.00 -1.66
CA ASP A 285 18.38 15.39 -1.95
C ASP A 285 16.93 15.67 -1.51
N LEU A 286 16.01 14.73 -1.75
CA LEU A 286 14.65 14.78 -1.23
C LEU A 286 14.62 14.86 0.29
N LEU A 287 15.33 13.96 0.98
CA LEU A 287 15.37 13.96 2.45
C LEU A 287 16.02 15.23 3.01
N ALA A 288 17.10 15.72 2.40
CA ALA A 288 17.76 16.95 2.80
C ALA A 288 16.83 18.17 2.67
N TRP A 289 16.05 18.26 1.59
CA TRP A 289 15.04 19.32 1.46
C TRP A 289 13.91 19.16 2.47
N LEU A 290 13.35 17.96 2.65
CA LEU A 290 12.28 17.70 3.62
C LEU A 290 12.67 18.02 5.07
N ASP A 291 13.94 17.78 5.41
CA ASP A 291 14.51 18.01 6.74
C ASP A 291 15.01 19.43 6.96
N SER A 292 15.08 20.27 5.92
CA SER A 292 15.49 21.67 6.05
C SER A 292 14.48 22.53 6.81
N ALA A 293 14.98 23.58 7.47
CA ALA A 293 14.17 24.47 8.30
C ALA A 293 13.14 25.27 7.50
N ASP A 294 13.51 25.64 6.27
CA ASP A 294 12.82 26.61 5.42
C ASP A 294 12.24 26.02 4.14
N ARG A 295 12.62 24.78 3.75
CA ARG A 295 12.11 24.07 2.56
C ARG A 295 12.01 25.00 1.34
N PRO A 296 13.13 25.61 0.92
CA PRO A 296 13.08 26.75 0.02
C PRO A 296 12.43 26.37 -1.31
N LEU A 297 11.56 27.24 -1.81
CA LEU A 297 10.80 26.98 -3.04
C LEU A 297 11.65 27.15 -4.29
N GLY A 298 12.56 28.14 -4.29
CA GLY A 298 13.30 28.56 -5.48
C GLY A 298 12.43 29.31 -6.47
N ASP A 299 12.92 29.51 -7.69
CA ASP A 299 12.19 30.18 -8.78
C ASP A 299 11.20 29.20 -9.45
N PRO A 300 9.89 29.51 -9.52
CA PRO A 300 8.93 28.72 -10.30
C PRO A 300 9.32 28.49 -11.77
N ALA A 301 10.11 29.37 -12.37
CA ALA A 301 10.62 29.20 -13.74
C ALA A 301 11.60 28.02 -13.88
N ASP A 302 12.23 27.58 -12.79
CA ASP A 302 13.11 26.41 -12.77
C ASP A 302 12.31 25.08 -12.71
N ALA A 303 10.99 25.12 -12.55
CA ALA A 303 10.16 23.93 -12.45
C ALA A 303 10.25 23.05 -13.71
N PRO A 304 10.25 21.71 -13.57
CA PRO A 304 10.13 20.84 -14.74
C PRO A 304 8.78 21.06 -15.41
N LYS A 305 8.74 20.91 -16.74
CA LYS A 305 7.47 20.88 -17.48
C LYS A 305 6.58 19.78 -16.89
N PRO A 306 5.29 20.06 -16.59
CA PRO A 306 4.39 19.02 -16.11
C PRO A 306 4.23 17.89 -17.14
N ARG A 307 4.29 16.64 -16.69
CA ARG A 307 3.88 15.47 -17.47
C ARG A 307 2.39 15.57 -17.82
N THR A 308 2.08 15.22 -19.06
CA THR A 308 0.71 14.95 -19.47
C THR A 308 0.43 13.48 -19.27
N TYR A 309 -0.75 13.19 -18.75
CA TYR A 309 -1.20 11.82 -18.57
C TYR A 309 -2.38 11.56 -19.50
N PRO A 310 -2.42 10.38 -20.15
CA PRO A 310 -3.57 9.98 -20.94
C PRO A 310 -4.84 10.04 -20.09
N GLY A 311 -5.99 10.23 -20.75
CA GLY A 311 -7.30 10.40 -20.10
C GLY A 311 -7.77 9.14 -19.36
N ALA A 312 -9.05 8.77 -19.49
CA ALA A 312 -9.58 7.62 -18.76
C ALA A 312 -8.82 6.30 -19.01
N TRP A 313 -8.20 6.15 -20.19
CA TRP A 313 -7.44 4.96 -20.62
C TRP A 313 -5.99 5.32 -20.92
N SER A 314 -5.07 4.72 -20.16
CA SER A 314 -3.62 4.83 -20.37
C SER A 314 -3.13 4.23 -21.70
N ILE A 315 -3.85 3.23 -22.23
CA ILE A 315 -3.50 2.58 -23.50
C ILE A 315 -3.94 3.38 -24.75
N GLY A 316 -4.53 4.57 -24.56
CA GLY A 316 -5.29 5.28 -25.60
C GLY A 316 -6.72 4.75 -25.73
N PRO A 317 -7.53 5.28 -26.67
CA PRO A 317 -8.90 4.82 -26.88
C PRO A 317 -8.95 3.30 -27.16
N PRO A 318 -9.70 2.51 -26.37
CA PRO A 318 -9.91 1.10 -26.65
C PRO A 318 -10.78 0.89 -27.89
N ASP A 319 -10.51 -0.18 -28.64
CA ASP A 319 -11.36 -0.65 -29.74
C ASP A 319 -12.57 -1.43 -29.22
N ALA A 320 -12.44 -2.04 -28.03
CA ALA A 320 -13.53 -2.68 -27.31
C ALA A 320 -13.43 -2.39 -25.81
N VAL A 321 -14.57 -2.19 -25.16
CA VAL A 321 -14.68 -2.01 -23.70
C VAL A 321 -15.70 -3.03 -23.19
N LEU A 322 -15.26 -3.90 -22.29
CA LEU A 322 -16.07 -4.98 -21.76
C LEU A 322 -16.21 -4.81 -20.23
N PRO A 323 -17.36 -4.36 -19.72
CA PRO A 323 -17.63 -4.36 -18.29
C PRO A 323 -17.86 -5.79 -17.78
N ILE A 324 -17.55 -6.05 -16.51
CA ILE A 324 -18.01 -7.28 -15.85
C ILE A 324 -19.55 -7.33 -15.77
N SER A 325 -20.10 -8.54 -15.59
CA SER A 325 -21.53 -8.79 -15.76
C SER A 325 -22.43 -8.00 -14.82
N ARG A 326 -21.93 -7.68 -13.61
CA ARG A 326 -22.69 -6.96 -12.59
C ARG A 326 -21.79 -6.09 -11.70
N PRO A 327 -22.35 -5.05 -11.05
CA PRO A 327 -21.67 -4.38 -9.95
C PRO A 327 -21.48 -5.32 -8.75
N HIS A 328 -20.39 -5.12 -8.02
CA HIS A 328 -20.13 -5.73 -6.72
C HIS A 328 -20.22 -4.67 -5.63
N ALA A 329 -20.93 -5.00 -4.53
CA ALA A 329 -20.98 -4.15 -3.35
C ALA A 329 -19.77 -4.43 -2.45
N ILE A 330 -19.11 -3.38 -1.99
CA ILE A 330 -17.94 -3.44 -1.13
C ILE A 330 -18.28 -2.83 0.23
N LYS A 331 -17.93 -3.57 1.29
CA LYS A 331 -18.13 -3.13 2.68
C LYS A 331 -17.21 -1.95 3.01
N ALA A 332 -17.58 -1.16 4.02
CA ALA A 332 -16.71 -0.11 4.55
C ALA A 332 -15.51 -0.68 5.30
N ASP A 333 -15.69 -1.81 5.98
CA ASP A 333 -14.68 -2.45 6.83
C ASP A 333 -14.74 -3.99 6.76
N GLY A 334 -13.79 -4.63 7.43
CA GLY A 334 -13.72 -6.08 7.59
C GLY A 334 -13.22 -6.84 6.37
N PHE A 335 -13.52 -8.13 6.32
CA PHE A 335 -13.05 -9.04 5.28
C PHE A 335 -14.02 -9.13 4.09
N MET A 336 -13.45 -9.12 2.89
CA MET A 336 -14.13 -9.42 1.63
C MET A 336 -13.56 -10.72 1.07
N ARG A 337 -14.43 -11.68 0.78
CA ARG A 337 -14.03 -12.86 0.02
C ARG A 337 -13.70 -12.44 -1.41
N TYR A 338 -12.89 -13.26 -2.08
CA TYR A 338 -12.70 -13.12 -3.51
C TYR A 338 -14.05 -13.16 -4.24
N GLU A 339 -14.24 -12.19 -5.12
CA GLU A 339 -15.40 -12.10 -5.99
C GLU A 339 -15.05 -12.67 -7.37
N HIS A 340 -16.04 -13.31 -7.98
CA HIS A 340 -15.89 -13.96 -9.27
C HIS A 340 -16.96 -13.46 -10.25
N ASP A 341 -16.55 -13.21 -11.48
CA ASP A 341 -17.42 -12.81 -12.58
C ASP A 341 -16.96 -13.44 -13.90
N THR A 342 -17.86 -13.53 -14.87
CA THR A 342 -17.59 -14.08 -16.20
C THR A 342 -18.29 -13.25 -17.26
N ILE A 343 -17.60 -12.98 -18.36
CA ILE A 343 -18.18 -12.36 -19.55
C ILE A 343 -17.94 -13.24 -20.76
N GLU A 344 -18.96 -13.38 -21.61
CA GLU A 344 -18.83 -14.01 -22.92
C GLU A 344 -18.52 -12.93 -23.96
N THR A 345 -17.49 -13.14 -24.77
CA THR A 345 -17.16 -12.23 -25.87
C THR A 345 -17.99 -12.57 -27.10
N SER A 346 -18.39 -11.56 -27.87
CA SER A 346 -19.21 -11.71 -29.08
C SER A 346 -18.41 -11.63 -30.38
N PHE A 347 -17.07 -11.69 -30.32
CA PHE A 347 -16.23 -11.57 -31.50
C PHE A 347 -16.38 -12.81 -32.41
N PRO A 348 -16.70 -12.62 -33.71
CA PRO A 348 -16.95 -13.74 -34.64
C PRO A 348 -15.67 -14.44 -35.08
N GLU A 349 -14.52 -13.79 -34.92
CA GLU A 349 -13.19 -14.27 -35.30
C GLU A 349 -12.19 -14.01 -34.18
N ASP A 350 -11.06 -14.72 -34.22
CA ASP A 350 -9.95 -14.50 -33.30
C ASP A 350 -9.46 -13.04 -33.40
N ARG A 351 -9.22 -12.42 -32.26
CA ARG A 351 -8.67 -11.08 -32.16
C ARG A 351 -7.26 -11.13 -31.57
N TRP A 352 -6.38 -10.28 -32.10
CA TRP A 352 -5.04 -10.07 -31.57
C TRP A 352 -5.02 -8.79 -30.73
N VAL A 353 -4.87 -8.95 -29.43
CA VAL A 353 -4.90 -7.85 -28.46
C VAL A 353 -3.48 -7.32 -28.27
N GLN A 354 -3.21 -6.12 -28.82
CA GLN A 354 -1.94 -5.42 -28.69
C GLN A 354 -1.85 -4.64 -27.37
N ALA A 355 -2.97 -4.21 -26.80
CA ALA A 355 -2.97 -3.60 -25.47
C ALA A 355 -4.23 -3.95 -24.69
N TYR A 356 -4.11 -4.01 -23.37
CA TYR A 356 -5.24 -4.12 -22.46
C TYR A 356 -5.08 -3.15 -21.29
N GLU A 357 -6.21 -2.76 -20.69
CA GLU A 357 -6.24 -2.03 -19.43
C GLU A 357 -7.47 -2.44 -18.65
N ILE A 358 -7.31 -2.69 -17.36
CA ILE A 358 -8.41 -2.97 -16.45
C ILE A 358 -8.65 -1.69 -15.64
N LEU A 359 -9.88 -1.19 -15.71
CA LEU A 359 -10.28 0.08 -15.13
C LEU A 359 -11.43 -0.13 -14.12
N PRO A 360 -11.13 -0.21 -12.82
CA PRO A 360 -12.15 -0.17 -11.78
C PRO A 360 -12.90 1.17 -11.74
N THR A 361 -14.17 1.14 -11.38
CA THR A 361 -14.94 2.36 -11.08
C THR A 361 -14.61 2.88 -9.68
N ALA A 362 -14.24 1.99 -8.75
CA ALA A 362 -13.80 2.30 -7.40
C ALA A 362 -12.38 1.78 -7.15
N ARG A 363 -11.38 2.36 -7.83
CA ARG A 363 -9.96 1.94 -7.78
C ARG A 363 -9.41 1.75 -6.36
N GLY A 364 -9.81 2.60 -5.41
CA GLY A 364 -9.32 2.58 -4.04
C GLY A 364 -9.75 1.37 -3.20
N VAL A 365 -10.57 0.44 -3.73
CA VAL A 365 -10.93 -0.82 -3.07
C VAL A 365 -10.51 -2.07 -3.84
N VAL A 366 -9.92 -1.94 -5.03
CA VAL A 366 -9.47 -3.10 -5.83
C VAL A 366 -8.01 -3.37 -5.56
N HIS A 367 -7.72 -4.50 -4.93
CA HIS A 367 -6.35 -4.91 -4.65
C HIS A 367 -5.72 -5.62 -5.83
N HIS A 368 -6.39 -6.61 -6.43
CA HIS A 368 -5.96 -7.15 -7.73
C HIS A 368 -7.11 -7.79 -8.50
N VAL A 369 -6.90 -7.93 -9.81
CA VAL A 369 -7.79 -8.64 -10.73
C VAL A 369 -6.96 -9.61 -11.55
N ILE A 370 -7.36 -10.88 -11.59
CA ILE A 370 -6.80 -11.88 -12.48
C ILE A 370 -7.85 -12.22 -13.53
N VAL A 371 -7.49 -12.02 -14.80
CA VAL A 371 -8.35 -12.34 -15.94
C VAL A 371 -7.78 -13.55 -16.65
N ARG A 372 -8.62 -14.56 -16.86
CA ARG A 372 -8.30 -15.70 -17.74
C ARG A 372 -9.13 -15.61 -19.00
N CYS A 373 -8.58 -16.15 -20.09
CA CYS A 373 -9.26 -16.27 -21.37
C CYS A 373 -9.51 -17.74 -21.66
N ILE A 374 -10.78 -18.15 -21.62
CA ILE A 374 -11.22 -19.53 -21.78
C ILE A 374 -11.81 -19.69 -23.20
N PRO A 375 -11.22 -20.52 -24.07
CA PRO A 375 -11.78 -20.77 -25.40
C PRO A 375 -13.20 -21.35 -25.34
N LYS A 376 -14.01 -21.05 -26.35
CA LYS A 376 -15.39 -21.56 -26.46
C LYS A 376 -15.44 -23.08 -26.29
N GLY A 377 -16.38 -23.55 -25.47
CA GLY A 377 -16.59 -24.99 -25.20
C GLY A 377 -15.62 -25.61 -24.18
N LYS A 378 -14.68 -24.86 -23.62
CA LYS A 378 -13.88 -25.31 -22.47
C LYS A 378 -14.62 -25.01 -21.17
N LYS A 379 -14.39 -25.84 -20.15
CA LYS A 379 -15.00 -25.66 -18.82
C LYS A 379 -14.44 -24.40 -18.17
N VAL A 380 -15.33 -23.54 -17.71
CA VAL A 380 -14.99 -22.37 -16.89
C VAL A 380 -14.64 -22.84 -15.48
N SER A 381 -13.52 -22.36 -14.94
CA SER A 381 -13.08 -22.62 -13.58
C SER A 381 -12.41 -21.40 -12.97
N PHE A 382 -12.58 -21.25 -11.66
CA PHE A 382 -11.87 -20.27 -10.82
C PHE A 382 -10.89 -21.00 -9.91
N GLY A 383 -9.76 -20.36 -9.64
CA GLY A 383 -8.69 -20.89 -8.79
C GLY A 383 -7.75 -21.91 -9.41
N GLY A 384 -6.55 -22.00 -8.83
CA GLY A 384 -5.51 -22.95 -9.22
C GLY A 384 -4.13 -22.31 -9.43
N ALA A 385 -3.18 -23.14 -9.88
CA ALA A 385 -1.78 -22.79 -10.20
C ALA A 385 -1.60 -21.81 -11.38
N GLU A 386 -2.67 -21.21 -11.88
CA GLU A 386 -2.85 -21.00 -13.32
C GLU A 386 -2.38 -19.66 -13.86
N ASP A 387 -2.14 -19.68 -15.17
CA ASP A 387 -1.73 -18.58 -16.03
C ASP A 387 -2.80 -17.48 -16.11
N TYR A 388 -2.38 -16.21 -16.05
CA TYR A 388 -3.27 -15.09 -16.34
C TYR A 388 -3.14 -14.63 -17.80
N TRP A 389 -4.25 -14.20 -18.37
CA TRP A 389 -4.31 -13.56 -19.69
C TRP A 389 -4.14 -12.05 -19.61
N ALA A 390 -4.76 -11.44 -18.59
CA ALA A 390 -4.55 -10.04 -18.20
C ALA A 390 -4.61 -9.94 -16.67
N ALA A 391 -3.95 -8.93 -16.10
CA ALA A 391 -3.92 -8.72 -14.67
C ALA A 391 -3.96 -7.23 -14.32
N TYR A 392 -4.51 -6.94 -13.14
CA TYR A 392 -4.47 -5.64 -12.48
C TYR A 392 -3.89 -5.81 -11.08
N VAL A 393 -2.93 -4.96 -10.73
CA VAL A 393 -2.43 -4.75 -9.37
C VAL A 393 -2.23 -3.24 -9.17
N PRO A 394 -2.14 -2.73 -7.93
CA PRO A 394 -1.94 -1.30 -7.70
C PRO A 394 -0.59 -0.90 -8.30
N GLY A 395 -0.59 0.15 -9.13
CA GLY A 395 0.59 0.60 -9.88
C GLY A 395 0.83 -0.11 -11.21
N ASN A 396 0.12 -1.21 -11.53
CA ASN A 396 0.25 -1.91 -12.81
C ASN A 396 -1.09 -2.54 -13.25
N GLY A 397 -1.87 -1.81 -14.04
CA GLY A 397 -3.21 -2.20 -14.49
C GLY A 397 -3.41 -2.23 -16.01
N SER A 398 -2.38 -1.87 -16.77
CA SER A 398 -2.41 -1.82 -18.23
C SER A 398 -1.13 -2.37 -18.82
N HIS A 399 -1.20 -2.78 -20.08
CA HIS A 399 -0.02 -3.21 -20.81
C HIS A 399 -0.19 -2.93 -22.31
N VAL A 400 0.87 -2.43 -22.94
CA VAL A 400 0.94 -2.15 -24.38
C VAL A 400 2.10 -2.94 -24.97
N TYR A 401 1.79 -3.95 -25.78
CA TYR A 401 2.81 -4.73 -26.47
C TYR A 401 3.36 -3.96 -27.69
N PRO A 402 4.67 -4.11 -28.00
CA PRO A 402 5.25 -3.54 -29.21
C PRO A 402 4.55 -4.02 -30.47
N THR A 403 4.61 -3.23 -31.54
CA THR A 403 4.07 -3.63 -32.85
C THR A 403 4.62 -4.99 -33.29
N GLY A 404 3.73 -5.90 -33.69
CA GLY A 404 4.10 -7.27 -34.04
C GLY A 404 4.00 -8.28 -32.90
N PHE A 405 3.67 -7.83 -31.68
CA PHE A 405 3.40 -8.67 -30.51
C PHE A 405 1.95 -8.46 -30.05
N ALA A 406 1.26 -9.53 -29.70
CA ALA A 406 -0.10 -9.46 -29.19
C ALA A 406 -0.47 -10.70 -28.38
N ARG A 407 -1.50 -10.60 -27.55
CA ARG A 407 -2.18 -11.77 -26.98
C ARG A 407 -3.30 -12.24 -27.88
N LYS A 408 -3.50 -13.55 -27.96
CA LYS A 408 -4.64 -14.12 -28.67
C LYS A 408 -5.90 -14.04 -27.81
N LEU A 409 -7.00 -13.55 -28.39
CA LEU A 409 -8.36 -13.65 -27.86
C LEU A 409 -9.18 -14.50 -28.84
N PRO A 410 -9.46 -15.79 -28.54
CA PRO A 410 -10.22 -16.65 -29.43
C PRO A 410 -11.63 -16.14 -29.68
N ALA A 411 -12.17 -16.43 -30.88
CA ALA A 411 -13.56 -16.15 -31.21
C ALA A 411 -14.52 -16.75 -30.18
N GLY A 412 -15.46 -15.94 -29.70
CA GLY A 412 -16.45 -16.36 -28.70
C GLY A 412 -15.87 -16.88 -27.37
N ALA A 413 -14.67 -16.44 -26.98
CA ALA A 413 -14.08 -16.82 -25.70
C ALA A 413 -14.86 -16.26 -24.50
N THR A 414 -14.75 -16.93 -23.36
CA THR A 414 -15.23 -16.46 -22.06
C THR A 414 -14.05 -15.87 -21.28
N LEU A 415 -14.17 -14.64 -20.79
CA LEU A 415 -13.21 -14.06 -19.85
C LEU A 415 -13.73 -14.25 -18.42
N THR A 416 -12.89 -14.81 -17.55
CA THR A 416 -13.20 -14.99 -16.12
C THR A 416 -12.42 -13.97 -15.31
N PHE A 417 -13.07 -13.33 -14.34
CA PHE A 417 -12.46 -12.34 -13.46
C PHE A 417 -12.46 -12.88 -12.04
N GLN A 418 -11.27 -12.98 -11.45
CA GLN A 418 -11.08 -13.18 -10.02
C GLN A 418 -10.63 -11.86 -9.42
N ILE A 419 -11.42 -11.32 -8.49
CA ILE A 419 -11.28 -9.95 -7.99
C ILE A 419 -11.08 -9.99 -6.47
N HIS A 420 -9.97 -9.42 -6.01
CA HIS A 420 -9.71 -9.21 -4.60
C HIS A 420 -10.02 -7.76 -4.23
N TYR A 421 -11.08 -7.55 -3.45
CA TYR A 421 -11.42 -6.26 -2.89
C TYR A 421 -10.86 -6.10 -1.47
N THR A 422 -10.41 -4.90 -1.13
CA THR A 422 -9.98 -4.54 0.23
C THR A 422 -10.75 -3.30 0.69
N PRO A 423 -11.61 -3.42 1.71
CA PRO A 423 -12.30 -2.28 2.29
C PRO A 423 -11.35 -1.18 2.75
N ASN A 424 -11.74 0.08 2.50
CA ASN A 424 -10.88 1.24 2.73
C ASN A 424 -11.48 2.27 3.71
N GLY A 425 -12.55 1.90 4.42
CA GLY A 425 -13.29 2.78 5.33
C GLY A 425 -14.60 3.34 4.79
N GLN A 426 -14.89 3.13 3.51
CA GLN A 426 -16.12 3.62 2.87
C GLN A 426 -16.81 2.50 2.09
N ALA A 427 -18.08 2.24 2.41
CA ALA A 427 -18.89 1.33 1.61
C ALA A 427 -19.08 1.92 0.22
N THR A 428 -18.89 1.10 -0.81
CA THR A 428 -18.93 1.55 -2.20
C THR A 428 -19.37 0.41 -3.12
N THR A 429 -19.43 0.70 -4.42
CA THR A 429 -19.75 -0.26 -5.46
C THR A 429 -18.69 -0.17 -6.55
N ASP A 430 -18.17 -1.31 -6.98
CA ASP A 430 -17.28 -1.40 -8.14
C ASP A 430 -17.96 -2.17 -9.27
N GLN A 431 -17.79 -1.68 -10.49
CA GLN A 431 -18.07 -2.42 -11.71
C GLN A 431 -16.94 -2.17 -12.70
N LEU A 432 -15.80 -2.82 -12.47
CA LEU A 432 -14.64 -2.69 -13.35
C LEU A 432 -14.94 -3.12 -14.79
N LYS A 433 -14.13 -2.60 -15.70
CA LYS A 433 -14.19 -2.92 -17.13
C LYS A 433 -12.79 -3.14 -17.68
N ILE A 434 -12.68 -4.00 -18.69
CA ILE A 434 -11.44 -4.19 -19.45
C ILE A 434 -11.56 -3.50 -20.81
N GLY A 435 -10.62 -2.61 -21.11
CA GLY A 435 -10.42 -2.00 -22.42
C GLY A 435 -9.40 -2.81 -23.22
N LEU A 436 -9.70 -3.07 -24.49
CA LEU A 436 -8.84 -3.81 -25.41
C LEU A 436 -8.51 -2.94 -26.62
N ARG A 437 -7.25 -2.95 -27.03
CA ARG A 437 -6.83 -2.45 -28.35
C ARG A 437 -6.29 -3.58 -29.18
N PHE A 438 -6.78 -3.68 -30.42
CA PHE A 438 -6.41 -4.74 -31.34
C PHE A 438 -5.20 -4.34 -32.20
N ALA A 439 -4.39 -5.33 -32.56
CA ALA A 439 -3.30 -5.15 -33.51
C ALA A 439 -3.86 -4.78 -34.89
N LYS A 440 -3.30 -3.74 -35.52
CA LYS A 440 -3.72 -3.28 -36.86
C LYS A 440 -3.27 -4.20 -37.99
N SER A 441 -2.31 -5.08 -37.72
CA SER A 441 -1.79 -6.08 -38.64
C SER A 441 -1.58 -7.40 -37.89
N PRO A 442 -1.54 -8.54 -38.59
CA PRO A 442 -1.25 -9.83 -37.97
C PRO A 442 0.07 -9.77 -37.18
N PRO A 443 0.08 -10.16 -35.90
CA PRO A 443 1.29 -10.18 -35.10
C PRO A 443 2.25 -11.26 -35.59
N ARG A 444 3.55 -11.03 -35.37
CA ARG A 444 4.61 -12.02 -35.61
C ARG A 444 4.78 -12.94 -34.40
N HIS A 445 4.47 -12.43 -33.20
CA HIS A 445 4.64 -13.16 -31.95
C HIS A 445 3.40 -13.07 -31.07
N GLU A 446 3.04 -14.20 -30.46
CA GLU A 446 2.01 -14.30 -29.43
C GLU A 446 2.65 -14.19 -28.04
N MET A 447 2.12 -13.30 -27.21
CA MET A 447 2.48 -13.12 -25.81
C MET A 447 1.75 -14.13 -24.93
N ARG A 448 2.46 -14.76 -23.99
CA ARG A 448 1.93 -15.76 -23.07
C ARG A 448 2.52 -15.58 -21.67
N THR A 449 1.74 -15.95 -20.65
CA THR A 449 2.23 -16.04 -19.27
C THR A 449 2.13 -17.48 -18.82
N VAL A 450 3.11 -17.93 -18.04
CA VAL A 450 3.04 -19.20 -17.31
C VAL A 450 3.19 -18.98 -15.80
N GLY A 451 2.36 -19.64 -14.99
CA GLY A 451 2.44 -19.66 -13.53
C GLY A 451 3.27 -20.84 -13.01
N LEU A 452 4.36 -20.53 -12.29
CA LEU A 452 5.15 -21.53 -11.57
C LEU A 452 4.61 -21.65 -10.14
N ALA A 453 3.60 -22.49 -9.92
CA ALA A 453 2.93 -22.61 -8.63
C ALA A 453 3.36 -23.84 -7.80
N ASN A 454 3.53 -23.66 -6.49
CA ASN A 454 3.73 -24.76 -5.54
C ASN A 454 2.45 -25.11 -4.78
N LEU A 455 1.61 -25.97 -5.37
CA LEU A 455 0.34 -26.41 -4.77
C LEU A 455 0.48 -27.28 -3.51
N ARG A 456 1.69 -27.74 -3.18
CA ARG A 456 1.96 -28.61 -2.02
C ARG A 456 2.47 -27.84 -0.79
N LEU A 457 2.30 -26.52 -0.80
CA LEU A 457 2.73 -25.61 0.26
C LEU A 457 2.34 -26.12 1.66
N ASP A 458 3.29 -26.09 2.60
CA ASP A 458 3.08 -26.50 4.00
C ASP A 458 3.87 -25.63 4.97
N ILE A 459 3.24 -24.56 5.46
CA ILE A 459 3.88 -23.61 6.37
C ILE A 459 3.50 -23.99 7.81
N PRO A 460 4.48 -24.34 8.67
CA PRO A 460 4.19 -24.71 10.05
C PRO A 460 3.74 -23.50 10.89
N PRO A 461 2.94 -23.73 11.95
CA PRO A 461 2.60 -22.70 12.94
C PRO A 461 3.83 -22.02 13.53
N GLY A 462 3.75 -20.72 13.79
CA GLY A 462 4.76 -19.96 14.53
C GLY A 462 6.10 -19.75 13.81
N ALA A 463 6.26 -20.25 12.59
CA ALA A 463 7.53 -20.17 11.88
C ALA A 463 7.83 -18.74 11.42
N ALA A 464 8.83 -18.11 12.06
CA ALA A 464 9.26 -16.74 11.73
C ALA A 464 9.93 -16.61 10.35
N ARG A 465 10.42 -17.73 9.80
CA ARG A 465 11.07 -17.78 8.50
C ARG A 465 10.97 -19.19 7.90
N HIS A 466 9.88 -19.47 7.20
CA HIS A 466 9.69 -20.70 6.46
C HIS A 466 10.12 -20.52 5.00
N VAL A 467 10.92 -21.43 4.45
CA VAL A 467 11.43 -21.33 3.08
C VAL A 467 10.86 -22.45 2.22
N GLU A 468 10.35 -22.08 1.06
CA GLU A 468 9.79 -23.00 0.07
C GLU A 468 10.50 -22.81 -1.27
N THR A 469 10.68 -23.90 -2.01
CA THR A 469 11.37 -23.86 -3.30
C THR A 469 10.67 -24.74 -4.32
N LEU A 470 10.56 -24.24 -5.55
CA LEU A 470 10.06 -24.98 -6.70
C LEU A 470 11.05 -24.87 -7.85
N VAL A 471 11.31 -25.99 -8.52
CA VAL A 471 12.15 -26.03 -9.72
C VAL A 471 11.31 -26.54 -10.90
N ARG A 472 11.45 -25.87 -12.06
CA ARG A 472 10.76 -26.21 -13.30
C ARG A 472 11.74 -26.18 -14.49
N PRO A 473 11.65 -27.13 -15.43
CA PRO A 473 12.52 -27.14 -16.61
C PRO A 473 12.12 -26.07 -17.61
N VAL A 474 13.09 -25.62 -18.42
CA VAL A 474 12.89 -24.77 -19.60
C VAL A 474 12.95 -25.67 -20.85
N PRO A 475 11.80 -26.05 -21.43
CA PRO A 475 11.76 -27.08 -22.47
C PRO A 475 12.16 -26.60 -23.87
N VAL A 476 12.14 -25.27 -24.08
CA VAL A 476 12.48 -24.58 -25.33
C VAL A 476 13.13 -23.25 -24.96
N ASP A 477 13.89 -22.67 -25.88
CA ASP A 477 14.39 -21.30 -25.70
C ASP A 477 13.21 -20.35 -25.45
N LEU A 478 13.23 -19.70 -24.29
CA LEU A 478 12.11 -18.92 -23.79
C LEU A 478 12.50 -17.45 -23.71
N PRO A 479 12.09 -16.59 -24.66
CA PRO A 479 12.37 -15.17 -24.61
C PRO A 479 11.43 -14.51 -23.59
N VAL A 480 11.89 -14.38 -22.36
CA VAL A 480 11.12 -13.84 -21.23
C VAL A 480 11.10 -12.32 -21.29
N THR A 481 9.92 -11.74 -21.16
CA THR A 481 9.68 -10.29 -21.17
C THR A 481 9.39 -9.74 -19.79
N ALA A 482 8.86 -10.55 -18.87
CA ALA A 482 8.56 -10.10 -17.52
C ALA A 482 8.52 -11.22 -16.48
N LEU A 483 8.73 -10.83 -15.22
CA LEU A 483 8.58 -11.68 -14.04
C LEU A 483 7.64 -11.02 -13.02
N MET A 484 6.87 -11.82 -12.28
CA MET A 484 6.01 -11.31 -11.21
C MET A 484 5.87 -12.38 -10.11
N ALA A 485 6.09 -11.97 -8.86
CA ALA A 485 5.89 -12.84 -7.70
C ALA A 485 4.49 -12.65 -7.12
N HIS A 486 3.91 -13.73 -6.60
CA HIS A 486 2.64 -13.70 -5.89
C HIS A 486 2.66 -14.61 -4.65
N MET A 487 2.35 -13.99 -3.52
CA MET A 487 2.13 -14.56 -2.18
C MET A 487 1.06 -13.71 -1.47
N HIS A 488 0.42 -14.24 -0.44
CA HIS A 488 -0.46 -13.53 0.48
C HIS A 488 0.31 -12.89 1.64
N VAL A 489 -0.39 -12.62 2.75
CA VAL A 489 0.05 -11.76 3.86
C VAL A 489 1.23 -12.29 4.67
N ARG A 490 1.62 -13.56 4.46
CA ARG A 490 2.81 -14.13 5.10
C ARG A 490 4.05 -14.03 4.24
N GLY A 491 3.92 -13.69 2.95
CA GLY A 491 5.06 -13.54 2.06
C GLY A 491 6.02 -12.46 2.55
N ALA A 492 7.30 -12.80 2.65
CA ALA A 492 8.36 -11.91 3.16
C ALA A 492 9.48 -11.67 2.14
N ALA A 493 9.80 -12.68 1.31
CA ALA A 493 10.76 -12.53 0.22
C ALA A 493 10.48 -13.53 -0.91
N PHE A 494 10.89 -13.20 -2.12
CA PHE A 494 10.73 -14.07 -3.29
C PHE A 494 11.92 -13.93 -4.24
N ARG A 495 12.40 -15.03 -4.82
CA ARG A 495 13.53 -15.01 -5.76
C ARG A 495 13.30 -15.94 -6.94
N PHE A 496 13.70 -15.50 -8.13
CA PHE A 496 13.81 -16.29 -9.35
C PHE A 496 15.29 -16.50 -9.69
N GLU A 497 15.67 -17.73 -9.95
CA GLU A 497 17.03 -18.13 -10.33
C GLU A 497 16.96 -19.00 -11.60
N LEU A 498 17.85 -18.75 -12.56
CA LEU A 498 18.13 -19.64 -13.67
C LEU A 498 19.26 -20.58 -13.27
N LEU A 499 19.02 -21.88 -13.42
CA LEU A 499 20.01 -22.93 -13.24
C LEU A 499 20.44 -23.40 -14.63
N GLY A 500 21.66 -23.04 -15.02
CA GLY A 500 22.25 -23.43 -16.29
C GLY A 500 22.46 -24.94 -16.40
N ALA A 501 22.50 -25.45 -17.63
CA ALA A 501 22.86 -26.85 -17.90
C ALA A 501 24.33 -27.15 -17.54
N ASP A 502 25.17 -26.12 -17.51
CA ASP A 502 26.58 -26.11 -17.11
C ASP A 502 26.79 -26.04 -15.57
N GLY A 503 25.70 -25.97 -14.80
CA GLY A 503 25.75 -25.82 -13.35
C GLY A 503 25.84 -24.37 -12.85
N SER A 504 25.86 -23.38 -13.75
CA SER A 504 25.79 -21.96 -13.37
C SER A 504 24.46 -21.62 -12.71
N VAL A 505 24.48 -20.60 -11.84
CA VAL A 505 23.29 -20.05 -11.19
C VAL A 505 23.28 -18.54 -11.42
N GLU A 506 22.21 -18.05 -12.03
CA GLU A 506 21.98 -16.63 -12.28
C GLU A 506 20.69 -16.19 -11.56
N THR A 507 20.76 -15.09 -10.81
CA THR A 507 19.56 -14.46 -10.25
C THR A 507 18.85 -13.67 -11.35
N LEU A 508 17.59 -14.01 -11.63
CA LEU A 508 16.75 -13.30 -12.59
C LEU A 508 15.98 -12.15 -11.94
N LEU A 509 15.47 -12.38 -10.72
CA LEU A 509 14.78 -11.38 -9.90
C LEU A 509 14.95 -11.76 -8.43
N ASP A 510 15.25 -10.80 -7.58
CA ASP A 510 15.34 -10.98 -6.13
C ASP A 510 14.52 -9.91 -5.43
N LEU A 511 13.53 -10.32 -4.64
CA LEU A 511 12.64 -9.49 -3.84
C LEU A 511 12.95 -9.77 -2.35
N PRO A 512 13.98 -9.14 -1.76
CA PRO A 512 14.37 -9.40 -0.38
C PRO A 512 13.32 -8.91 0.65
N ARG A 513 12.40 -8.05 0.23
CA ARG A 513 11.29 -7.54 1.05
C ARG A 513 10.00 -7.50 0.23
N TYR A 514 9.38 -8.66 0.05
CA TYR A 514 8.07 -8.74 -0.59
C TYR A 514 7.01 -8.04 0.26
N ASP A 515 6.10 -7.31 -0.38
CA ASP A 515 4.94 -6.68 0.27
C ASP A 515 3.67 -7.11 -0.48
N PHE A 516 2.74 -7.75 0.24
CA PHE A 516 1.47 -8.22 -0.31
C PHE A 516 0.67 -7.12 -1.02
N ASN A 517 0.77 -5.88 -0.53
CA ASN A 517 0.04 -4.73 -1.07
C ASN A 517 0.57 -4.27 -2.44
N TRP A 518 1.76 -4.75 -2.84
CA TRP A 518 2.50 -4.31 -4.02
C TRP A 518 3.05 -5.51 -4.80
N GLN A 519 2.18 -6.13 -5.59
CA GLN A 519 2.53 -7.30 -6.40
C GLN A 519 3.02 -6.89 -7.78
N LEU A 520 4.04 -6.02 -7.81
CA LEU A 520 4.49 -5.40 -9.05
C LEU A 520 5.06 -6.43 -10.05
N ARG A 521 4.74 -6.18 -11.31
CA ARG A 521 5.37 -6.85 -12.45
C ARG A 521 6.73 -6.20 -12.71
N HIS A 522 7.71 -6.99 -13.11
CA HIS A 522 9.07 -6.53 -13.45
C HIS A 522 9.30 -6.80 -14.94
N ASP A 523 9.20 -5.73 -15.74
CA ASP A 523 9.31 -5.79 -17.20
C ASP A 523 10.77 -5.62 -17.61
N TYR A 524 11.33 -6.56 -18.36
CA TYR A 524 12.67 -6.41 -18.90
C TYR A 524 12.69 -5.31 -19.97
N ALA A 525 13.71 -4.45 -19.95
CA ALA A 525 13.99 -3.50 -21.02
C ALA A 525 14.35 -4.20 -22.34
N GLU A 526 15.06 -5.32 -22.23
CA GLU A 526 15.37 -6.22 -23.34
C GLU A 526 15.01 -7.66 -22.97
N PRO A 527 14.30 -8.42 -23.82
CA PRO A 527 13.89 -9.78 -23.47
C PRO A 527 15.06 -10.68 -23.05
N ARG A 528 14.89 -11.39 -21.93
CA ARG A 528 15.87 -12.35 -21.41
C ARG A 528 15.56 -13.75 -21.95
N VAL A 529 16.39 -14.25 -22.88
CA VAL A 529 16.26 -15.63 -23.36
C VAL A 529 16.76 -16.61 -22.29
N LEU A 530 15.86 -17.47 -21.81
CA LEU A 530 16.21 -18.62 -20.99
C LEU A 530 16.50 -19.82 -21.91
N PRO A 531 17.72 -20.38 -21.91
CA PRO A 531 18.09 -21.44 -22.83
C PRO A 531 17.32 -22.73 -22.56
N GLN A 532 16.97 -23.47 -23.61
CA GLN A 532 16.47 -24.83 -23.51
C GLN A 532 17.42 -25.71 -22.66
N GLY A 533 16.85 -26.57 -21.82
CA GLY A 533 17.60 -27.48 -20.96
C GLY A 533 18.06 -26.87 -19.64
N SER A 534 17.94 -25.55 -19.47
CA SER A 534 18.06 -24.90 -18.16
C SER A 534 16.84 -25.19 -17.27
N ARG A 535 16.90 -24.74 -16.01
CA ARG A 535 15.78 -24.84 -15.06
C ARG A 535 15.56 -23.50 -14.38
N VAL A 536 14.31 -23.10 -14.18
CA VAL A 536 13.94 -21.97 -13.34
C VAL A 536 13.65 -22.47 -11.93
N ARG A 537 14.30 -21.87 -10.93
CA ARG A 537 14.03 -22.08 -9.52
C ARG A 537 13.37 -20.83 -8.95
N ILE A 538 12.23 -21.00 -8.30
CA ILE A 538 11.62 -19.96 -7.47
C ILE A 538 11.78 -20.32 -5.99
N THR A 539 12.13 -19.35 -5.17
CA THR A 539 12.27 -19.48 -3.72
C THR A 539 11.40 -18.44 -3.04
N ALA A 540 10.55 -18.87 -2.11
CA ALA A 540 9.67 -18.00 -1.33
C ALA A 540 10.01 -18.12 0.16
N VAL A 541 9.89 -17.02 0.89
CA VAL A 541 10.05 -16.96 2.34
C VAL A 541 8.76 -16.46 2.95
N PHE A 542 8.27 -17.15 3.98
CA PHE A 542 7.05 -16.83 4.71
C PHE A 542 7.32 -16.58 6.19
N ASP A 543 6.64 -15.59 6.77
CA ASP A 543 6.59 -15.34 8.22
C ASP A 543 5.19 -15.68 8.77
N ASN A 544 5.06 -16.87 9.35
CA ASN A 544 3.87 -17.35 10.07
C ASN A 544 4.01 -17.21 11.60
N SER A 545 4.89 -16.33 12.08
CA SER A 545 5.03 -16.05 13.52
C SER A 545 4.02 -15.00 13.99
N ALA A 546 3.92 -14.84 15.32
CA ALA A 546 3.13 -13.78 15.94
C ALA A 546 3.78 -12.38 15.80
N ALA A 547 5.04 -12.31 15.34
CA ALA A 547 5.73 -11.04 15.10
C ALA A 547 5.29 -10.38 13.79
N ASN A 548 4.77 -11.14 12.82
CA ASN A 548 4.16 -10.59 11.62
C ASN A 548 2.80 -9.96 11.96
N PRO A 549 2.66 -8.62 11.90
CA PRO A 549 1.41 -7.97 12.28
C PRO A 549 0.26 -8.24 11.30
N ALA A 550 0.58 -8.65 10.07
CA ALA A 550 -0.37 -9.04 9.03
C ALA A 550 -0.82 -10.51 9.14
N ASN A 551 -0.19 -11.32 10.01
CA ASN A 551 -0.56 -12.71 10.19
C ASN A 551 -1.90 -12.82 10.92
N PRO A 552 -2.96 -13.36 10.29
CA PRO A 552 -4.29 -13.45 10.90
C PRO A 552 -4.36 -14.48 12.02
N ASP A 553 -3.51 -15.52 11.97
CA ASP A 553 -3.46 -16.58 12.98
C ASP A 553 -2.09 -17.29 12.92
N PRO A 554 -1.17 -16.99 13.86
CA PRO A 554 0.16 -17.61 13.91
C PRO A 554 0.15 -19.04 14.47
N THR A 555 -0.97 -19.49 15.05
CA THR A 555 -1.09 -20.84 15.64
C THR A 555 -1.50 -21.89 14.61
N ARG A 556 -1.99 -21.43 13.45
CA ARG A 556 -2.49 -22.28 12.38
C ARG A 556 -1.37 -22.75 11.44
N ARG A 557 -1.46 -24.01 11.03
CA ARG A 557 -0.69 -24.55 9.90
C ARG A 557 -1.32 -24.06 8.59
N VAL A 558 -0.54 -23.51 7.69
CA VAL A 558 -1.04 -22.85 6.48
C VAL A 558 -0.68 -23.66 5.24
N ARG A 559 -1.63 -23.75 4.31
CA ARG A 559 -1.56 -24.53 3.08
C ARG A 559 -1.92 -23.63 1.90
N TRP A 560 -1.74 -24.16 0.69
CA TRP A 560 -2.24 -23.52 -0.52
C TRP A 560 -3.74 -23.22 -0.41
N GLY A 561 -4.14 -22.00 -0.72
CA GLY A 561 -5.54 -21.60 -0.80
C GLY A 561 -5.71 -20.20 -1.40
N GLU A 562 -6.93 -19.88 -1.81
CA GLU A 562 -7.23 -18.60 -2.47
C GLU A 562 -7.40 -17.45 -1.51
N GLN A 563 -7.84 -17.72 -0.27
CA GLN A 563 -8.14 -16.63 0.64
C GLN A 563 -6.85 -16.00 1.14
N THR A 564 -6.88 -14.69 1.38
CA THR A 564 -5.75 -13.92 1.93
C THR A 564 -5.24 -14.47 3.27
N THR A 565 -6.06 -15.25 3.99
CA THR A 565 -5.69 -15.94 5.23
C THR A 565 -5.08 -17.33 5.04
N ASP A 566 -5.28 -17.93 3.86
CA ASP A 566 -4.48 -19.05 3.35
C ASP A 566 -3.16 -18.50 2.78
N GLU A 567 -2.48 -19.24 1.91
CA GLU A 567 -1.23 -18.76 1.31
C GLU A 567 -1.03 -19.29 -0.12
N MET A 568 -0.22 -18.59 -0.91
CA MET A 568 0.16 -18.99 -2.26
C MET A 568 1.66 -18.82 -2.48
N MET A 569 2.20 -19.60 -3.42
CA MET A 569 3.56 -19.44 -3.92
C MET A 569 3.52 -19.56 -5.44
N ILE A 570 3.49 -18.42 -6.14
CA ILE A 570 3.48 -18.39 -7.61
C ILE A 570 4.57 -17.44 -8.12
N GLY A 571 5.38 -17.94 -9.04
CA GLY A 571 6.21 -17.09 -9.88
C GLY A 571 5.67 -17.06 -11.30
N TYR A 572 5.17 -15.92 -11.76
CA TYR A 572 4.72 -15.74 -13.14
C TYR A 572 5.89 -15.36 -14.05
N VAL A 573 5.93 -15.98 -15.22
CA VAL A 573 6.90 -15.73 -16.28
C VAL A 573 6.15 -15.38 -17.56
N GLU A 574 6.30 -14.15 -18.06
CA GLU A 574 5.78 -13.76 -19.38
C GLU A 574 6.85 -13.94 -20.45
N TYR A 575 6.46 -14.49 -21.60
CA TYR A 575 7.31 -14.74 -22.75
C TYR A 575 6.51 -14.61 -24.05
N TYR A 576 7.20 -14.72 -25.18
CA TYR A 576 6.53 -14.78 -26.49
C TYR A 576 6.95 -15.99 -27.32
N VAL A 577 6.08 -16.36 -28.26
CA VAL A 577 6.33 -17.42 -29.25
C VAL A 577 5.96 -16.93 -30.65
N PRO A 578 6.56 -17.46 -31.73
CA PRO A 578 6.11 -17.17 -33.09
C PRO A 578 4.63 -17.55 -33.28
N VAL A 579 3.87 -16.69 -33.96
CA VAL A 579 2.51 -17.03 -34.40
C VAL A 579 2.61 -18.11 -35.48
N ARG A 580 1.87 -19.20 -35.32
CA ARG A 580 1.81 -20.32 -36.27
C ARG A 580 0.65 -20.20 -37.22
#